data_AF-A0A2E7TXX3-F1
#
_entry.id   AF-A0A2E7TXX3-F1
#
_cell.length_a   1.000
_cell.length_b   1.000
_cell.length_c   1.000
_cell.angle_alpha   90.00
_cell.angle_beta   90.00
_cell.angle_gamma   90.00
#
_symmetry.space_group_name_H-M   'P 1'
#
loop_
_entity.id
_entity.type
_entity.pdbx_description
1 polymer ?
#
loop_
_entity_poly.entity_id
_entity_poly.type
_entity_poly.pdbx_seq_one_letter_code
_entity_poly.pdbx_strand_id
1 'polypeptide(L)'
;MLDERIEEYRELTKPIPPENAIGRVSRMDAINNRSVNEAALRTAEQQKANLLRALERLKDAKFGLCHACGERIPIGRILLVPGATRCVRCAS
;
A
#
# COMPACT_ATOMS: atom_id res chain seq x y z
N MET A 1 12.84 1.34 5.82
CA MET A 1 11.69 0.55 6.32
C MET A 1 10.39 1.06 5.72
N LEU A 2 9.29 0.29 5.75
CA LEU A 2 8.02 0.71 5.10
C LEU A 2 7.43 1.98 5.75
N ASP A 3 7.57 2.12 7.06
CA ASP A 3 7.13 3.32 7.79
C ASP A 3 7.88 4.58 7.37
N GLU A 4 9.20 4.50 7.22
CA GLU A 4 10.02 5.62 6.74
C GLU A 4 9.59 6.08 5.34
N ARG A 5 9.27 5.14 4.44
CA ARG A 5 8.76 5.45 3.10
C ARG A 5 7.39 6.12 3.14
N ILE A 6 6.51 5.70 4.06
CA ILE A 6 5.18 6.32 4.22
C ILE A 6 5.35 7.77 4.68
N GLU A 7 6.22 8.02 5.67
CA GLU A 7 6.49 9.38 6.14
C GLU A 7 7.13 10.25 5.06
N GLU A 8 8.08 9.71 4.29
CA GLU A 8 8.65 10.41 3.12
C GLU A 8 7.57 10.81 2.11
N TYR A 9 6.68 9.87 1.73
CA TYR A 9 5.59 10.20 0.81
C TYR A 9 4.58 11.18 1.41
N ARG A 10 4.33 11.15 2.72
CA ARG A 10 3.48 12.14 3.40
C ARG A 10 4.06 13.54 3.29
N GLU A 11 5.36 13.68 3.47
CA GLU A 11 6.05 14.95 3.26
C GLU A 11 5.93 15.43 1.81
N LEU A 12 6.20 14.54 0.84
CA LEU A 12 6.14 14.87 -0.60
C LEU A 12 4.74 15.16 -1.13
N THR A 13 3.69 14.81 -0.39
CA THR A 13 2.29 14.99 -0.80
C THR A 13 1.60 16.17 -0.13
N LYS A 14 2.32 16.91 0.72
CA LYS A 14 1.81 18.13 1.35
C LYS A 14 1.33 19.15 0.31
N PRO A 15 0.28 19.94 0.61
CA PRO A 15 -0.20 20.97 -0.30
C PRO A 15 0.91 21.96 -0.66
N ILE A 16 0.98 22.31 -1.94
CA ILE A 16 1.94 23.29 -2.44
C ILE A 16 1.36 24.69 -2.15
N PRO A 17 2.06 25.52 -1.35
CA PRO A 17 1.56 26.85 -1.02
C PRO A 17 1.47 27.76 -2.27
N PRO A 18 0.63 28.80 -2.22
CA PRO A 18 0.42 29.71 -3.35
C PRO A 18 1.63 30.62 -3.63
N GLU A 19 2.43 30.96 -2.63
CA GLU A 19 3.65 31.79 -2.72
C GLU A 19 4.91 30.94 -3.04
N ASN A 20 6.01 31.38 -3.65
CA ASN A 20 6.39 32.38 -4.66
C ASN A 20 7.75 31.88 -5.22
N ALA A 21 8.13 32.27 -6.45
CA ALA A 21 9.44 32.02 -7.11
C ALA A 21 9.76 30.65 -7.76
N ILE A 22 8.88 29.64 -7.73
CA ILE A 22 9.16 28.34 -8.39
C ILE A 22 9.03 28.40 -9.94
N GLY A 23 8.40 29.43 -10.51
CA GLY A 23 8.16 29.51 -11.97
C GLY A 23 7.04 28.58 -12.44
N ARG A 24 6.45 28.84 -13.62
CA ARG A 24 5.25 28.11 -14.10
C ARG A 24 5.51 26.63 -14.37
N VAL A 25 6.63 26.29 -14.99
CA VAL A 25 7.00 24.90 -15.34
C VAL A 25 7.23 24.08 -14.08
N SER A 26 8.07 24.56 -13.16
CA SER A 26 8.36 23.81 -11.93
C SER A 26 7.14 23.75 -11.00
N ARG A 27 6.18 24.67 -11.10
CA ARG A 27 4.88 24.53 -10.42
C ARG A 27 4.06 23.38 -11.02
N MET A 28 4.01 23.25 -12.34
CA MET A 28 3.35 22.11 -13.00
C MET A 28 4.02 20.79 -12.60
N ASP A 29 5.35 20.74 -12.60
CA ASP A 29 6.10 19.54 -12.19
C ASP A 29 5.84 19.18 -10.74
N ALA A 30 5.80 20.16 -9.84
CA ALA A 30 5.47 19.93 -8.43
C ALA A 30 4.06 19.34 -8.25
N ILE A 31 3.07 19.84 -9.01
CA ILE A 31 1.69 19.30 -8.97
C ILE A 31 1.66 17.87 -9.49
N ASN A 32 2.33 17.60 -10.61
CA ASN A 32 2.40 16.26 -11.20
C ASN A 32 3.10 15.28 -10.26
N ASN A 33 4.25 15.66 -9.72
CA ASN A 33 5.02 14.83 -8.78
C ASN A 33 4.24 14.57 -7.50
N ARG A 34 3.50 15.57 -6.97
CA ARG A 34 2.60 15.37 -5.84
C ARG A 34 1.55 14.31 -6.13
N SER A 35 0.88 14.36 -7.29
CA SER A 35 -0.12 13.36 -7.69
C SER A 35 0.47 11.94 -7.79
N VAL A 36 1.66 11.81 -8.38
CA VAL A 36 2.39 10.53 -8.45
C VAL A 36 2.73 10.02 -7.05
N ASN A 37 3.26 10.88 -6.18
CA ASN A 37 3.61 10.53 -4.81
C ASN A 37 2.36 10.19 -3.97
N GLU A 38 1.20 10.81 -4.23
CA GLU A 38 -0.06 10.46 -3.57
C GLU A 38 -0.49 9.03 -3.91
N ALA A 39 -0.33 8.61 -5.17
CA ALA A 39 -0.61 7.23 -5.55
C ALA A 39 0.35 6.23 -4.87
N ALA A 40 1.63 6.58 -4.77
CA ALA A 40 2.62 5.79 -4.05
C ALA A 40 2.30 5.70 -2.55
N LEU A 41 1.92 6.83 -1.92
CA LEU A 41 1.50 6.90 -0.52
C LEU A 41 0.32 5.96 -0.25
N ARG A 42 -0.76 6.07 -1.03
CA ARG A 42 -1.95 5.20 -0.88
C ARG A 42 -1.58 3.73 -0.97
N THR A 43 -0.70 3.38 -1.90
CA THR A 43 -0.25 2.00 -2.09
C THR A 43 0.54 1.49 -0.88
N ALA A 44 1.47 2.30 -0.36
CA ALA A 44 2.29 1.97 0.80
C ALA A 44 1.44 1.84 2.09
N GLU A 45 0.50 2.75 2.32
CA GLU A 45 -0.42 2.69 3.44
C GLU A 45 -1.33 1.45 3.36
N GLN A 46 -1.85 1.14 2.17
CA GLN A 46 -2.64 -0.07 1.96
C GLN A 46 -1.81 -1.34 2.21
N GLN A 47 -0.55 -1.36 1.78
CA GLN A 47 0.37 -2.47 2.06
C GLN A 47 0.60 -2.64 3.56
N LYS A 48 0.87 -1.55 4.29
CA LYS A 48 1.02 -1.58 5.75
C LYS A 48 -0.23 -2.10 6.43
N ALA A 49 -1.41 -1.60 6.04
CA ALA A 49 -2.68 -2.06 6.59
C ALA A 49 -2.94 -3.55 6.30
N ASN A 50 -2.59 -4.04 5.11
CA ASN A 50 -2.68 -5.45 4.76
C ASN A 50 -1.76 -6.31 5.63
N LEU A 51 -0.53 -5.87 5.89
CA LEU A 51 0.44 -6.58 6.73
C LEU A 51 0.00 -6.63 8.20
N LEU A 52 -0.50 -5.51 8.75
CA LEU A 52 -1.04 -5.49 10.11
C LEU A 52 -2.22 -6.46 10.27
N ARG A 53 -3.16 -6.47 9.31
CA ARG A 53 -4.24 -7.46 9.28
C ARG A 53 -3.73 -8.89 9.16
N ALA A 54 -2.67 -9.12 8.38
CA ALA A 54 -2.05 -10.44 8.26
C ALA A 54 -1.48 -10.91 9.60
N LEU A 55 -0.79 -10.02 10.31
CA LEU A 55 -0.22 -10.28 11.64
C LEU A 55 -1.31 -10.59 12.68
N GLU A 56 -2.42 -9.88 12.65
CA GLU A 56 -3.57 -10.20 13.50
C GLU A 56 -4.15 -11.58 13.18
N ARG A 57 -4.31 -11.89 11.88
CA ARG A 57 -4.83 -13.17 11.41
C ARG A 57 -3.93 -14.35 11.69
N LEU A 58 -2.62 -14.18 11.91
CA LEU A 58 -1.73 -15.27 12.32
C LEU A 58 -2.20 -15.96 13.61
N LYS A 59 -2.97 -15.25 14.44
CA LYS A 59 -3.55 -15.79 15.68
C LYS A 59 -4.84 -16.57 15.45
N ASP A 60 -5.42 -16.48 14.25
CA ASP A 60 -6.66 -17.18 13.89
C ASP A 60 -6.34 -18.61 13.43
N ALA A 61 -7.10 -19.58 13.93
CA ALA A 61 -7.03 -20.98 13.49
C ALA A 61 -7.33 -21.16 11.99
N LYS A 62 -8.00 -20.19 11.36
CA LYS A 62 -8.33 -20.16 9.92
C LYS A 62 -7.25 -19.48 9.08
N PHE A 63 -6.10 -19.11 9.65
CA PHE A 63 -4.99 -18.56 8.88
C PHE A 63 -4.59 -19.50 7.73
N GLY A 64 -4.34 -18.92 6.56
CA GLY A 64 -4.01 -19.69 5.37
C GLY A 64 -5.21 -20.35 4.67
N LEU A 65 -6.45 -20.09 5.09
CA LEU A 65 -7.65 -20.47 4.33
C LEU A 65 -8.20 -19.29 3.52
N CYS A 66 -8.71 -19.60 2.32
CA CYS A 66 -9.36 -18.66 1.43
C CYS A 66 -10.72 -18.24 2.01
N HIS A 67 -10.96 -16.95 2.14
CA HIS A 67 -12.24 -16.44 2.64
C HIS A 67 -13.43 -16.70 1.70
N ALA A 68 -13.19 -17.00 0.42
CA ALA A 68 -14.25 -17.25 -0.56
C ALA A 68 -14.62 -18.74 -0.66
N CYS A 69 -13.64 -19.63 -0.82
CA CYS A 69 -13.89 -21.06 -1.03
C CYS A 69 -13.52 -21.95 0.17
N GLY A 70 -12.87 -21.41 1.20
CA GLY A 70 -12.41 -22.17 2.37
C GLY A 70 -11.17 -23.04 2.13
N GLU A 71 -10.68 -23.16 0.89
CA GLU A 71 -9.49 -23.95 0.57
C GLU A 71 -8.20 -23.29 1.08
N ARG A 72 -7.13 -24.08 1.24
CA ARG A 72 -5.81 -23.58 1.62
C ARG A 72 -5.24 -22.64 0.55
N ILE A 73 -4.76 -21.48 1.00
CA ILE A 73 -3.99 -20.55 0.18
C ILE A 73 -2.60 -21.16 -0.03
N PRO A 74 -2.10 -21.25 -1.27
CA PRO A 74 -0.76 -21.78 -1.54
C PRO A 74 0.31 -21.03 -0.76
N ILE A 75 1.25 -21.74 -0.15
CA ILE A 75 2.33 -21.15 0.66
C ILE A 75 3.13 -20.14 -0.17
N GLY A 76 3.42 -20.44 -1.44
CA GLY A 76 4.11 -19.50 -2.33
C GLY A 76 3.38 -18.16 -2.48
N ARG A 77 2.03 -18.16 -2.46
CA ARG A 77 1.24 -16.93 -2.48
C ARG A 77 1.32 -16.18 -1.16
N ILE A 78 1.37 -16.87 -0.02
CA ILE A 78 1.54 -16.26 1.31
C ILE A 78 2.94 -15.65 1.43
N LEU A 79 3.98 -16.33 0.94
CA LEU A 79 5.35 -15.80 0.95
C LEU A 79 5.49 -14.54 0.08
N LEU A 80 4.86 -14.52 -1.09
CA LEU A 80 4.87 -13.36 -1.99
C LEU A 80 3.97 -12.23 -1.46
N VAL A 81 2.81 -12.59 -0.89
CA VAL A 81 1.78 -11.67 -0.39
C VAL A 81 1.27 -12.18 0.97
N PRO A 82 1.95 -11.82 2.08
CA PRO A 82 1.59 -12.31 3.42
C PRO A 82 0.17 -11.96 3.86
N GLY A 83 -0.37 -10.85 3.34
CA GLY A 83 -1.75 -10.40 3.58
C GLY A 83 -2.81 -11.07 2.70
N ALA A 84 -2.48 -12.12 1.93
CA ALA A 84 -3.45 -12.78 1.08
C ALA A 84 -4.62 -13.38 1.89
N THR A 85 -5.83 -12.98 1.51
CA THR A 85 -7.11 -13.47 2.08
C THR A 85 -7.83 -14.44 1.15
N ARG A 86 -7.39 -14.53 -0.11
CA ARG A 86 -8.00 -15.37 -1.15
C ARG A 86 -6.94 -16.22 -1.83
N CYS A 87 -7.31 -17.45 -2.22
CA CYS A 87 -6.46 -18.32 -3.02
C CYS A 87 -6.27 -17.75 -4.43
N VAL A 88 -5.34 -18.33 -5.21
CA VAL A 88 -5.06 -17.87 -6.59
C VAL A 88 -6.33 -17.86 -7.43
N ARG A 89 -7.12 -18.95 -7.38
CA ARG A 89 -8.40 -19.08 -8.11
C ARG A 89 -9.42 -17.98 -7.79
N CYS A 90 -9.57 -17.60 -6.52
CA CYS A 90 -10.59 -16.65 -6.07
C CYS A 90 -10.14 -15.18 -6.12
N ALA A 91 -8.87 -14.94 -6.45
CA ALA A 91 -8.31 -13.61 -6.59
C ALA A 91 -8.04 -13.22 -8.06
N SER A 92 -8.23 -14.17 -8.97
CA SER A 92 -8.37 -13.92 -10.41
C SER A 92 -9.64 -13.16 -10.73
#